data_AF-A0A517MQC5-F1
#
_entry.id   AF-A0A517MQC5-F1
#
_cell.length_a   1.000
_cell.length_b   1.000
_cell.length_c   1.000
_cell.angle_alpha   90.00
_cell.angle_beta   90.00
_cell.angle_gamma   90.00
#
_symmetry.space_group_name_H-M   'P 1'
#
loop_
_entity.id
_entity.type
_entity.pdbx_description
1 polymer ?
#
loop_
_entity_poly.entity_id
_entity_poly.type
_entity_poly.pdbx_seq_one_letter_code
_entity_poly.pdbx_strand_id
1 'polypeptide(L)'
;MRTFLLTVVLVICNPAHAQEVASNAQAAAVSKLTVAQRQIILSNLPTNSDKRCVGIAAVTEALLGRTENLEQDVIPAERLAKTIYDHIATGKAVTYPRELIVNGKQSPTNSKESLAQLSSLVADLYKRDYFRLMQTEPGKERLLTAQDRGIATQAELLRILAADSDHLAVFSGAGWRRFPDGTSNRTYHAFLVGKDKQGKLFIYDPNEPGKAIPCQLFKKPNSITLQWTCRYRDTGKNTTQRYHLIHQEEYFRLILARRPKPPVEQ
;
A
#
# COMPACT_ATOMS: atom_id res chain seq x y z
N MET A 1 16.00 31.08 67.28
CA MET A 1 16.07 29.60 67.22
C MET A 1 14.67 29.03 67.36
N ARG A 2 14.04 28.59 66.27
CA ARG A 2 12.85 27.74 66.31
C ARG A 2 12.91 26.74 65.15
N THR A 3 12.64 25.50 65.53
CA THR A 3 12.96 24.24 64.87
C THR A 3 11.89 23.87 63.84
N PHE A 4 12.31 23.22 62.76
CA PHE A 4 11.48 22.54 61.76
C PHE A 4 10.65 21.40 62.39
N LEU A 5 9.43 21.20 61.88
CA LEU A 5 8.83 19.86 61.82
C LEU A 5 7.98 19.74 60.54
N LEU A 6 8.47 18.91 59.62
CA LEU A 6 7.84 18.53 58.37
C LEU A 6 6.92 17.33 58.66
N THR A 7 5.62 17.47 58.44
CA THR A 7 4.67 16.35 58.56
C THR A 7 4.67 15.56 57.26
N VAL A 8 5.21 14.34 57.30
CA VAL A 8 5.07 13.34 56.24
C VAL A 8 3.73 12.63 56.43
N VAL A 9 2.80 12.81 55.48
CA VAL A 9 1.57 12.02 55.42
C VAL A 9 1.88 10.71 54.70
N LEU A 10 1.89 9.62 55.46
CA LEU A 10 2.00 8.26 54.94
C LEU A 10 0.61 7.82 54.44
N VAL A 11 0.38 7.83 53.12
CA VAL A 11 -0.80 7.20 52.51
C VAL A 11 -0.51 5.71 52.38
N ILE A 12 -1.16 4.92 53.25
CA ILE A 12 -1.16 3.47 53.18
C ILE A 12 -2.11 3.07 52.04
N CYS A 13 -1.57 2.71 50.88
CA CYS A 13 -2.34 2.12 49.79
C CYS A 13 -2.78 0.70 50.16
N ASN A 14 -4.09 0.50 50.23
CA ASN A 14 -4.75 -0.78 50.46
C ASN A 14 -4.53 -1.71 49.23
N PRO A 15 -3.94 -2.91 49.36
CA PRO A 15 -3.57 -3.75 48.22
C PRO A 15 -4.78 -4.41 47.52
N ALA A 16 -5.99 -4.31 48.07
CA ALA A 16 -7.19 -4.97 47.56
C ALA A 16 -7.83 -4.32 46.32
N HIS A 17 -7.37 -3.13 45.89
CA HIS A 17 -7.83 -2.48 44.64
C HIS A 17 -6.78 -2.47 43.51
N ALA A 18 -5.61 -3.05 43.73
CA ALA A 18 -4.59 -3.18 42.69
C ALA A 18 -4.83 -4.39 41.75
N GLN A 19 -5.72 -5.32 42.10
CA GLN A 19 -6.03 -6.51 41.31
C GLN A 19 -7.27 -6.40 40.41
N GLU A 20 -8.07 -5.35 40.55
CA GLU A 20 -9.31 -5.18 39.74
C GLU A 20 -9.15 -4.20 38.57
N VAL A 21 -8.04 -3.44 38.53
CA VAL A 21 -7.67 -2.56 37.39
C VAL A 21 -6.63 -3.22 36.47
N ALA A 22 -6.04 -4.35 36.90
CA ALA A 22 -5.05 -5.09 36.13
C ALA A 22 -5.64 -6.14 35.17
N SER A 23 -6.98 -6.34 35.16
CA SER A 23 -7.65 -7.36 34.33
C SER A 23 -8.38 -6.84 33.09
N ASN A 24 -8.42 -5.52 32.84
CA ASN A 24 -9.15 -4.94 31.69
C ASN A 24 -8.31 -4.04 30.78
N ALA A 25 -6.98 -4.13 30.85
CA ALA A 25 -6.08 -3.50 29.89
C ALA A 25 -5.13 -4.54 29.29
N GLN A 26 -5.69 -5.61 28.72
CA GLN A 26 -4.99 -6.28 27.63
C GLN A 26 -4.96 -5.28 26.48
N ALA A 27 -3.86 -4.54 26.37
CA ALA A 27 -3.55 -3.82 25.17
C ALA A 27 -3.60 -4.84 24.03
N ALA A 28 -4.61 -4.73 23.16
CA ALA A 28 -4.75 -5.55 21.96
C ALA A 28 -3.37 -5.68 21.30
N ALA A 29 -2.79 -6.88 21.35
CA ALA A 29 -1.46 -7.09 20.82
C ALA A 29 -1.51 -6.91 19.30
N VAL A 30 -1.11 -5.73 18.83
CA VAL A 30 -0.89 -5.37 17.43
C VAL A 30 0.24 -6.27 16.92
N SER A 31 -0.09 -7.47 16.44
CA SER A 31 0.89 -8.47 15.96
C SER A 31 1.15 -8.32 14.47
N LYS A 32 2.43 -8.28 14.07
CA LYS A 32 2.81 -8.38 12.64
C LYS A 32 2.29 -9.69 12.04
N LEU A 33 1.99 -9.67 10.75
CA LEU A 33 1.58 -10.87 10.02
C LEU A 33 2.66 -11.95 10.04
N THR A 34 2.23 -13.18 10.27
CA THR A 34 3.06 -14.36 10.05
C THR A 34 3.31 -14.59 8.56
N VAL A 35 4.36 -15.34 8.23
CA VAL A 35 4.66 -15.75 6.83
C VAL A 35 3.46 -16.46 6.19
N ALA A 36 2.75 -17.30 6.95
CA ALA A 36 1.56 -18.00 6.47
C ALA A 36 0.42 -17.03 6.11
N GLN A 37 0.13 -16.05 6.96
CA GLN A 37 -0.91 -15.04 6.69
C GLN A 37 -0.56 -14.20 5.44
N ARG A 38 0.71 -13.79 5.28
CA ARG A 38 1.17 -13.08 4.09
C ARG A 38 0.94 -13.91 2.83
N GLN A 39 1.26 -15.20 2.88
CA GLN A 39 1.08 -16.09 1.74
C GLN A 39 -0.40 -16.27 1.38
N ILE A 40 -1.30 -16.35 2.39
CA ILE A 40 -2.75 -16.42 2.18
C ILE A 40 -3.26 -15.17 1.45
N ILE A 41 -2.85 -13.98 1.90
CA ILE A 41 -3.20 -12.71 1.24
C ILE A 41 -2.75 -12.76 -0.21
N LEU A 42 -1.46 -13.05 -0.45
CA LEU A 42 -0.88 -13.10 -1.78
C LEU A 42 -1.60 -14.09 -2.71
N SER A 43 -1.94 -15.29 -2.22
CA SER A 43 -2.63 -16.32 -3.01
C SER A 43 -4.08 -15.98 -3.33
N ASN A 44 -4.72 -15.15 -2.49
CA ASN A 44 -6.12 -14.76 -2.66
C ASN A 44 -6.30 -13.45 -3.44
N LEU A 45 -5.21 -12.75 -3.79
CA LEU A 45 -5.28 -11.55 -4.61
C LEU A 45 -5.95 -11.86 -5.97
N PRO A 46 -6.84 -10.97 -6.45
CA PRO A 46 -7.44 -11.16 -7.76
C PRO A 46 -6.38 -10.96 -8.85
N THR A 47 -6.52 -11.70 -9.95
CA THR A 47 -5.81 -11.35 -11.18
C THR A 47 -6.31 -10.00 -11.67
N ASN A 48 -5.38 -9.15 -12.09
CA ASN A 48 -5.68 -7.86 -12.68
C ASN A 48 -6.76 -7.98 -13.76
N SER A 49 -7.65 -7.00 -13.85
CA SER A 49 -8.53 -6.74 -14.98
C SER A 49 -8.41 -5.25 -15.34
N ASP A 50 -8.90 -4.83 -16.51
CA ASP A 50 -8.61 -3.49 -17.03
C ASP A 50 -8.78 -2.39 -15.97
N LYS A 51 -7.65 -1.74 -15.65
CA LYS A 51 -7.50 -0.60 -14.72
C LYS A 51 -7.56 -0.92 -13.22
N ARG A 52 -7.49 -2.20 -12.80
CA ARG A 52 -7.46 -2.58 -11.37
C ARG A 52 -6.07 -2.71 -10.74
N CYS A 53 -5.00 -2.69 -11.54
CA CYS A 53 -3.64 -2.91 -11.05
C CYS A 53 -3.26 -2.01 -9.87
N VAL A 54 -3.66 -0.74 -9.90
CA VAL A 54 -3.41 0.21 -8.80
C VAL A 54 -4.16 -0.16 -7.53
N GLY A 55 -5.42 -0.62 -7.64
CA GLY A 55 -6.21 -1.07 -6.50
C GLY A 55 -5.64 -2.33 -5.87
N ILE A 56 -5.26 -3.30 -6.71
CA ILE A 56 -4.64 -4.56 -6.26
C ILE A 56 -3.31 -4.25 -5.56
N ALA A 57 -2.45 -3.42 -6.16
CA ALA A 57 -1.16 -3.09 -5.57
C ALA A 57 -1.31 -2.34 -4.24
N ALA A 58 -2.21 -1.36 -4.16
CA ALA A 58 -2.48 -0.61 -2.94
C ALA A 58 -3.06 -1.49 -1.82
N VAL A 59 -4.01 -2.37 -2.12
CA VAL A 59 -4.56 -3.32 -1.13
C VAL A 59 -3.48 -4.29 -0.67
N THR A 60 -2.67 -4.80 -1.59
CA THR A 60 -1.57 -5.72 -1.26
C THR A 60 -0.57 -5.07 -0.32
N GLU A 61 -0.11 -3.85 -0.61
CA GLU A 61 0.81 -3.13 0.28
C GLU A 61 0.15 -2.84 1.63
N ALA A 62 -1.08 -2.33 1.64
CA ALA A 62 -1.78 -1.97 2.87
C ALA A 62 -1.99 -3.17 3.80
N LEU A 63 -2.26 -4.36 3.26
CA LEU A 63 -2.44 -5.57 4.06
C LEU A 63 -1.11 -6.22 4.43
N LEU A 64 -0.14 -6.29 3.51
CA LEU A 64 1.14 -6.95 3.79
C LEU A 64 2.04 -6.16 4.74
N GLY A 65 2.04 -4.83 4.66
CA GLY A 65 2.95 -3.98 5.45
C GLY A 65 2.48 -3.73 6.89
N ARG A 66 1.30 -4.22 7.29
CA ARG A 66 0.55 -3.61 8.39
C ARG A 66 -0.22 -4.60 9.25
N THR A 67 -0.71 -4.10 10.37
CA THR A 67 -1.17 -4.93 11.47
C THR A 67 -2.67 -5.22 11.41
N GLU A 68 -3.03 -6.48 11.64
CA GLU A 68 -4.40 -6.88 11.96
C GLU A 68 -4.85 -6.23 13.28
N ASN A 69 -6.05 -5.67 13.30
CA ASN A 69 -6.74 -5.48 14.58
C ASN A 69 -7.30 -6.84 14.99
N LEU A 70 -6.79 -7.41 16.07
CA LEU A 70 -7.32 -8.66 16.62
C LEU A 70 -8.60 -8.41 17.46
N GLU A 71 -8.86 -7.17 17.86
CA GLU A 71 -10.00 -6.75 18.67
C GLU A 71 -11.01 -5.95 17.83
N GLN A 72 -11.94 -6.71 17.25
CA GLN A 72 -13.29 -6.38 16.77
C GLN A 72 -13.58 -5.02 16.11
N ASP A 73 -13.97 -5.10 14.82
CA ASP A 73 -15.13 -4.42 14.23
C ASP A 73 -15.37 -5.05 12.84
N VAL A 74 -16.52 -5.69 12.59
CA VAL A 74 -16.88 -6.09 11.21
C VAL A 74 -17.38 -4.84 10.49
N ILE A 75 -16.61 -4.36 9.51
CA ILE A 75 -16.95 -3.14 8.77
C ILE A 75 -17.31 -3.43 7.31
N PRO A 76 -18.10 -2.56 6.66
CA PRO A 76 -18.28 -2.62 5.21
C PRO A 76 -16.95 -2.49 4.46
N ALA A 77 -16.77 -3.27 3.39
CA ALA A 77 -15.57 -3.23 2.56
C ALA A 77 -15.28 -1.81 2.03
N GLU A 78 -16.30 -1.00 1.78
CA GLU A 78 -16.23 0.40 1.35
C GLU A 78 -15.49 1.27 2.37
N ARG A 79 -15.72 1.04 3.66
CA ARG A 79 -15.05 1.79 4.74
C ARG A 79 -13.55 1.49 4.73
N LEU A 80 -13.17 0.22 4.64
CA LEU A 80 -11.74 -0.16 4.57
C LEU A 80 -11.10 0.31 3.27
N ALA A 81 -11.75 0.15 2.12
CA ALA A 81 -11.25 0.62 0.83
C ALA A 81 -10.98 2.13 0.84
N LYS A 82 -11.89 2.92 1.42
CA LYS A 82 -11.68 4.36 1.60
C LYS A 82 -10.48 4.66 2.49
N THR A 83 -10.33 3.95 3.61
CA THR A 83 -9.17 4.11 4.50
C THR A 83 -7.86 3.80 3.78
N ILE A 84 -7.79 2.70 3.02
CA ILE A 84 -6.61 2.33 2.21
C ILE A 84 -6.29 3.44 1.20
N TYR A 85 -7.30 3.92 0.48
CA TYR A 85 -7.15 5.01 -0.50
C TYR A 85 -6.65 6.31 0.15
N ASP A 86 -7.21 6.73 1.27
CA ASP A 86 -6.81 7.97 1.96
C ASP A 86 -5.39 7.86 2.55
N HIS A 87 -5.00 6.67 3.02
CA HIS A 87 -3.74 6.48 3.72
C HIS A 87 -2.51 6.43 2.81
N ILE A 88 -2.66 6.02 1.53
CA ILE A 88 -1.52 5.85 0.62
C ILE A 88 -0.70 7.13 0.43
N ALA A 89 -1.33 8.30 0.54
CA ALA A 89 -0.66 9.60 0.40
C ALA A 89 0.00 10.10 1.68
N THR A 90 -0.26 9.43 2.81
CA THR A 90 0.18 9.87 4.15
C THR A 90 1.17 8.92 4.80
N GLY A 91 1.41 7.74 4.21
CA GLY A 91 2.23 6.68 4.79
C GLY A 91 1.69 6.09 6.11
N LYS A 92 0.56 6.59 6.63
CA LYS A 92 0.00 6.18 7.92
C LYS A 92 -0.43 4.73 7.89
N ALA A 93 -0.07 3.96 8.92
CA ALA A 93 -0.52 2.58 9.09
C ALA A 93 -2.06 2.47 8.98
N VAL A 94 -2.52 1.43 8.29
CA VAL A 94 -3.92 1.01 8.19
C VAL A 94 -4.01 -0.20 9.08
N THR A 95 -4.89 -0.13 10.07
CA THR A 95 -5.31 -1.32 10.81
C THR A 95 -6.56 -1.86 10.13
N TYR A 96 -6.64 -3.18 9.93
CA TYR A 96 -7.77 -3.81 9.27
C TYR A 96 -8.41 -4.89 10.16
N PRO A 97 -9.74 -5.08 10.06
CA PRO A 97 -10.44 -6.08 10.86
C PRO A 97 -10.22 -7.49 10.31
N ARG A 98 -10.54 -8.51 11.11
CA ARG A 98 -10.50 -9.91 10.66
C ARG A 98 -11.52 -10.22 9.56
N GLU A 99 -12.68 -9.57 9.62
CA GLU A 99 -13.80 -9.81 8.71
C GLU A 99 -14.38 -8.50 8.17
N LEU A 100 -14.95 -8.57 6.97
CA LEU A 100 -15.63 -7.49 6.28
C LEU A 100 -17.05 -7.89 5.90
N ILE A 101 -17.92 -6.90 5.76
CA ILE A 101 -19.21 -7.08 5.10
C ILE A 101 -18.98 -6.89 3.58
N VAL A 102 -19.14 -7.98 2.83
CA VAL A 102 -19.05 -8.03 1.37
C VAL A 102 -20.39 -8.52 0.83
N ASN A 103 -21.07 -7.70 0.01
CA ASN A 103 -22.39 -8.02 -0.53
C ASN A 103 -23.41 -8.45 0.54
N GLY A 104 -23.40 -7.77 1.69
CA GLY A 104 -24.28 -8.06 2.83
C GLY A 104 -23.92 -9.29 3.67
N LYS A 105 -22.80 -9.97 3.37
CA LYS A 105 -22.33 -11.15 4.12
C LYS A 105 -20.99 -10.88 4.80
N GLN A 106 -20.78 -11.48 5.97
CA GLN A 106 -19.48 -11.43 6.64
C GLN A 106 -18.51 -12.37 5.91
N SER A 107 -17.28 -11.92 5.68
CA SER A 107 -16.23 -12.69 5.00
C SER A 107 -14.86 -12.30 5.54
N PRO A 108 -13.92 -13.25 5.71
CA PRO A 108 -12.57 -12.92 6.15
C PRO A 108 -11.93 -11.86 5.25
N THR A 109 -11.23 -10.89 5.82
CA THR A 109 -10.59 -9.79 5.07
C THR A 109 -9.59 -10.30 4.03
N ASN A 110 -8.90 -11.40 4.35
CA ASN A 110 -7.92 -12.05 3.47
C ASN A 110 -8.55 -13.09 2.50
N SER A 111 -9.87 -13.23 2.45
CA SER A 111 -10.56 -14.11 1.50
C SER A 111 -10.50 -13.56 0.06
N LYS A 112 -10.68 -14.44 -0.93
CA LYS A 112 -10.65 -14.07 -2.35
C LYS A 112 -11.75 -13.04 -2.68
N GLU A 113 -12.94 -13.22 -2.13
CA GLU A 113 -14.09 -12.33 -2.32
C GLU A 113 -13.82 -10.94 -1.75
N SER A 114 -13.32 -10.87 -0.50
CA SER A 114 -12.97 -9.62 0.16
C SER A 114 -11.86 -8.87 -0.58
N LEU A 115 -10.78 -9.55 -0.95
CA LEU A 115 -9.66 -8.92 -1.67
C LEU A 115 -10.06 -8.44 -3.06
N ALA A 116 -10.94 -9.18 -3.77
CA ALA A 116 -11.48 -8.75 -5.05
C ALA A 116 -12.36 -7.50 -4.92
N GLN A 117 -13.24 -7.45 -3.91
CA GLN A 117 -14.11 -6.31 -3.65
C GLN A 117 -13.30 -5.08 -3.24
N LEU A 118 -12.38 -5.22 -2.28
CA LEU A 118 -11.50 -4.14 -1.84
C LEU A 118 -10.68 -3.57 -3.00
N SER A 119 -10.03 -4.43 -3.78
CA SER A 119 -9.20 -4.00 -4.91
C SER A 119 -10.03 -3.23 -5.95
N SER A 120 -11.28 -3.64 -6.17
CA SER A 120 -12.19 -2.95 -7.09
C SER A 120 -12.62 -1.59 -6.56
N LEU A 121 -13.06 -1.52 -5.30
CA LEU A 121 -13.46 -0.27 -4.65
C LEU A 121 -12.33 0.75 -4.61
N VAL A 122 -11.12 0.32 -4.26
CA VAL A 122 -9.93 1.18 -4.26
C VAL A 122 -9.60 1.64 -5.68
N ALA A 123 -9.65 0.75 -6.68
CA ALA A 123 -9.43 1.12 -8.08
C ALA A 123 -10.46 2.13 -8.59
N ASP A 124 -11.73 2.01 -8.17
CA ASP A 124 -12.80 2.93 -8.56
C ASP A 124 -12.62 4.32 -7.95
N LEU A 125 -12.16 4.40 -6.69
CA LEU A 125 -11.77 5.67 -6.06
C LEU A 125 -10.64 6.35 -6.86
N TYR A 126 -9.62 5.60 -7.28
CA TYR A 126 -8.55 6.14 -8.13
C TYR A 126 -9.03 6.58 -9.50
N LYS A 127 -9.88 5.78 -10.14
CA LYS A 127 -10.42 6.07 -11.47
C LYS A 127 -11.28 7.33 -11.45
N ARG A 128 -12.11 7.51 -10.42
CA ARG A 128 -12.90 8.72 -10.21
C ARG A 128 -12.00 9.96 -10.12
N ASP A 129 -10.97 9.91 -9.28
CA ASP A 129 -10.09 11.05 -9.05
C ASP A 129 -9.19 11.36 -10.27
N TYR A 130 -8.73 10.31 -10.97
CA TYR A 130 -8.04 10.46 -12.25
C TYR A 130 -8.92 11.19 -13.28
N PHE A 131 -10.16 10.76 -13.47
CA PHE A 131 -11.07 11.42 -14.42
C PHE A 131 -11.40 12.85 -14.02
N ARG A 132 -11.60 13.12 -12.72
CA ARG A 132 -11.79 14.47 -12.21
C ARG A 132 -10.61 15.39 -12.54
N LEU A 133 -9.38 14.90 -12.38
CA LEU A 133 -8.17 15.68 -12.71
C LEU A 133 -8.03 15.92 -14.21
N MET A 134 -8.31 14.90 -15.03
CA MET A 134 -8.24 14.98 -16.49
C MET A 134 -9.25 15.97 -17.12
N GLN A 135 -10.28 16.39 -16.38
CA GLN A 135 -11.27 17.38 -16.85
C GLN A 135 -10.74 18.82 -16.87
N THR A 136 -9.57 19.11 -16.30
CA THR A 136 -9.02 20.47 -16.19
C THR A 136 -7.56 20.53 -16.60
N GLU A 137 -7.10 21.60 -17.24
CA GLU A 137 -5.68 21.75 -17.60
C GLU A 137 -4.73 21.70 -16.38
N PRO A 138 -5.02 22.41 -15.27
CA PRO A 138 -4.18 22.28 -14.06
C PRO A 138 -4.15 20.87 -13.49
N GLY A 139 -5.24 20.09 -13.63
CA GLY A 139 -5.27 18.69 -13.21
C GLY A 139 -4.44 17.78 -14.11
N LYS A 140 -4.48 18.00 -15.43
CA LYS A 140 -3.63 17.30 -16.41
C LYS A 140 -2.15 17.58 -16.16
N GLU A 141 -1.76 18.84 -15.96
CA GLU A 141 -0.38 19.23 -15.64
C GLU A 141 0.15 18.54 -14.39
N ARG A 142 -0.69 18.42 -13.35
CA ARG A 142 -0.34 17.69 -12.13
C ARG A 142 -0.12 16.20 -12.37
N LEU A 143 -0.96 15.57 -13.18
CA LEU A 143 -0.80 14.17 -13.56
C LEU A 143 0.51 13.95 -14.32
N LEU A 144 0.81 14.82 -15.29
CA LEU A 144 2.07 14.77 -16.06
C LEU A 144 3.29 14.96 -15.16
N THR A 145 3.28 16.00 -14.32
CA THR A 145 4.38 16.25 -13.36
C THR A 145 4.62 15.07 -12.43
N ALA A 146 3.54 14.43 -11.95
CA ALA A 146 3.65 13.27 -11.09
C ALA A 146 4.20 12.04 -11.83
N GLN A 147 3.92 11.89 -13.13
CA GLN A 147 4.46 10.82 -13.97
C GLN A 147 5.93 11.03 -14.33
N ASP A 148 6.35 12.28 -14.52
CA ASP A 148 7.74 12.61 -14.86
C ASP A 148 8.69 12.47 -13.67
N ARG A 149 8.17 12.49 -12.43
CA ARG A 149 8.96 12.33 -11.21
C ARG A 149 9.29 10.85 -10.93
N GLY A 150 10.02 10.25 -11.85
CA GLY A 150 10.51 8.88 -11.72
C GLY A 150 11.66 8.75 -10.72
N ILE A 151 11.90 7.51 -10.26
CA ILE A 151 13.06 7.17 -9.44
C ILE A 151 14.33 7.26 -10.30
N ALA A 152 15.24 8.12 -9.88
CA ALA A 152 16.45 8.43 -10.64
C ALA A 152 17.55 7.40 -10.41
N THR A 153 17.63 6.85 -9.20
CA THR A 153 18.79 6.03 -8.78
C THR A 153 18.38 4.77 -8.02
N GLN A 154 19.28 3.77 -8.04
CA GLN A 154 19.11 2.57 -7.23
C GLN A 154 19.14 2.90 -5.72
N ALA A 155 19.96 3.86 -5.29
CA ALA A 155 20.02 4.27 -3.90
C ALA A 155 18.68 4.84 -3.42
N GLU A 156 18.02 5.64 -4.26
CA GLU A 156 16.69 6.16 -3.99
C GLU A 156 15.64 5.04 -3.88
N LEU A 157 15.62 4.09 -4.81
CA LEU A 157 14.75 2.92 -4.72
C LEU A 157 14.96 2.16 -3.41
N LEU A 158 16.21 1.87 -3.06
CA LEU A 158 16.54 1.12 -1.85
C LEU A 158 16.16 1.88 -0.58
N ARG A 159 16.25 3.21 -0.57
CA ARG A 159 15.80 4.05 0.55
C ARG A 159 14.28 3.98 0.73
N ILE A 160 13.52 4.01 -0.37
CA ILE A 160 12.06 3.86 -0.32
C ILE A 160 11.69 2.50 0.26
N LEU A 161 12.29 1.43 -0.25
CA LEU A 161 12.04 0.08 0.29
C LEU A 161 12.48 -0.04 1.75
N ALA A 162 13.57 0.61 2.17
CA ALA A 162 14.02 0.57 3.55
C ALA A 162 13.07 1.28 4.55
N ALA A 163 12.18 2.15 4.07
CA ALA A 163 11.21 2.85 4.92
C ALA A 163 10.05 1.93 5.37
N ASP A 164 9.76 0.87 4.60
CA ASP A 164 8.76 -0.13 4.95
C ASP A 164 9.41 -1.33 5.67
N SER A 165 8.76 -1.82 6.73
CA SER A 165 9.34 -2.88 7.57
C SER A 165 9.42 -4.25 6.88
N ASP A 166 8.65 -4.44 5.81
CA ASP A 166 8.69 -5.61 4.95
C ASP A 166 9.47 -5.37 3.66
N HIS A 167 10.10 -4.21 3.54
CA HIS A 167 10.86 -3.78 2.38
C HIS A 167 10.08 -3.82 1.07
N LEU A 168 8.80 -3.44 1.13
CA LEU A 168 7.85 -3.43 0.02
C LEU A 168 7.29 -2.03 -0.18
N ALA A 169 7.11 -1.62 -1.43
CA ALA A 169 6.40 -0.39 -1.76
C ALA A 169 5.69 -0.51 -3.10
N VAL A 170 4.59 0.24 -3.27
CA VAL A 170 3.87 0.34 -4.54
C VAL A 170 4.56 1.32 -5.48
N PHE A 171 4.64 0.93 -6.74
CA PHE A 171 5.10 1.79 -7.82
C PHE A 171 4.08 1.76 -8.96
N SER A 172 3.86 2.93 -9.54
CA SER A 172 3.39 3.01 -10.93
C SER A 172 4.59 2.98 -11.84
N GLY A 173 4.43 2.47 -13.05
CA GLY A 173 5.45 2.56 -14.06
C GLY A 173 4.85 2.79 -15.42
N ALA A 174 5.51 3.62 -16.22
CA ALA A 174 5.31 3.62 -17.65
C ALA A 174 6.50 3.00 -18.37
N GLY A 175 6.21 2.38 -19.50
CA GLY A 175 7.21 1.60 -20.19
C GLY A 175 6.61 0.81 -21.31
N TRP A 176 7.14 -0.39 -21.50
CA TRP A 176 6.73 -1.26 -22.59
C TRP A 176 6.56 -2.71 -22.12
N ARG A 177 5.70 -3.41 -22.86
CA ARG A 177 5.48 -4.85 -22.76
C ARG A 177 5.77 -5.46 -24.11
N ARG A 178 6.68 -6.44 -24.14
CA ARG A 178 7.04 -7.22 -25.32
C ARG A 178 6.41 -8.61 -25.24
N PHE A 179 5.73 -8.99 -26.31
CA PHE A 179 5.08 -10.28 -26.49
C PHE A 179 6.03 -11.30 -27.15
N PRO A 180 5.74 -12.61 -27.04
CA PRO A 180 6.57 -13.65 -27.64
C PRO A 180 6.72 -13.56 -29.17
N ASP A 181 5.72 -13.01 -29.85
CA ASP A 181 5.71 -12.74 -31.29
C ASP A 181 6.57 -11.52 -31.69
N GLY A 182 7.19 -10.85 -30.70
CA GLY A 182 8.02 -9.68 -30.91
C GLY A 182 7.27 -8.35 -30.87
N THR A 183 5.93 -8.36 -30.85
CA THR A 183 5.13 -7.14 -30.72
C THR A 183 5.43 -6.43 -29.40
N SER A 184 5.48 -5.10 -29.42
CA SER A 184 5.77 -4.27 -28.24
C SER A 184 4.76 -3.14 -28.10
N ASN A 185 4.13 -3.06 -26.93
CA ASN A 185 3.13 -2.04 -26.63
C ASN A 185 3.62 -1.16 -25.48
N ARG A 186 3.41 0.16 -25.61
CA ARG A 186 3.54 1.06 -24.46
C ARG A 186 2.44 0.77 -23.45
N THR A 187 2.77 0.79 -22.17
CA THR A 187 1.84 0.45 -21.10
C THR A 187 2.14 1.22 -19.83
N TYR A 188 1.10 1.44 -19.05
CA TYR A 188 1.15 1.97 -17.68
C TYR A 188 0.66 0.87 -16.76
N HIS A 189 1.40 0.62 -15.68
CA HIS A 189 1.09 -0.49 -14.78
C HIS A 189 1.46 -0.15 -13.35
N ALA A 190 0.71 -0.68 -12.39
CA ALA A 190 1.04 -0.57 -10.97
C ALA A 190 1.36 -1.95 -10.41
N PHE A 191 2.41 -2.03 -9.59
CA PHE A 191 2.98 -3.26 -9.06
C PHE A 191 3.74 -2.98 -7.76
N LEU A 192 4.04 -4.00 -6.98
CA LEU A 192 4.91 -3.85 -5.81
C LEU A 192 6.34 -4.22 -6.18
N VAL A 193 7.29 -3.45 -5.68
CA VAL A 193 8.70 -3.81 -5.67
C VAL A 193 9.06 -4.21 -4.24
N GLY A 194 9.76 -5.32 -4.11
CA GLY A 194 10.28 -5.78 -2.83
C GLY A 194 11.76 -6.10 -2.88
N LYS A 195 12.37 -6.22 -1.70
CA LYS A 195 13.76 -6.64 -1.51
C LYS A 195 13.83 -7.80 -0.53
N ASP A 196 14.49 -8.89 -0.92
CA ASP A 196 14.69 -10.05 -0.03
C ASP A 196 15.85 -9.83 0.95
N LYS A 197 16.06 -10.80 1.86
CA LYS A 197 17.13 -10.75 2.88
C LYS A 197 18.53 -10.71 2.26
N GLN A 198 18.70 -11.23 1.04
CA GLN A 198 19.94 -11.23 0.27
C GLN A 198 20.11 -9.94 -0.56
N GLY A 199 19.12 -9.04 -0.50
CA GLY A 199 19.10 -7.78 -1.20
C GLY A 199 18.71 -7.85 -2.67
N LYS A 200 18.21 -9.01 -3.14
CA LYS A 200 17.69 -9.14 -4.49
C LYS A 200 16.30 -8.53 -4.59
N LEU A 201 16.07 -7.84 -5.71
CA LEU A 201 14.79 -7.22 -5.99
C LEU A 201 13.82 -8.24 -6.61
N PHE A 202 12.55 -8.11 -6.24
CA PHE A 202 11.46 -8.89 -6.81
C PHE A 202 10.22 -8.02 -7.03
N ILE A 203 9.29 -8.52 -7.83
CA ILE A 203 8.02 -7.87 -8.17
C ILE A 203 6.86 -8.75 -7.73
N TYR A 204 5.85 -8.16 -7.10
CA TYR A 204 4.50 -8.73 -7.12
C TYR A 204 3.70 -8.00 -8.21
N ASP A 205 3.43 -8.70 -9.30
CA ASP A 205 2.69 -8.18 -10.45
C ASP A 205 1.22 -8.61 -10.36
N PRO A 206 0.25 -7.69 -10.33
CA PRO A 206 -1.18 -8.03 -10.36
C PRO A 206 -1.62 -8.94 -11.52
N ASN A 207 -0.86 -9.05 -12.62
CA ASN A 207 -1.17 -9.98 -13.71
C ASN A 207 -0.82 -11.44 -13.37
N GLU A 208 0.03 -11.66 -12.36
CA GLU A 208 0.42 -12.98 -11.88
C GLU A 208 0.44 -12.96 -10.34
N PRO A 209 -0.75 -12.91 -9.70
CA PRO A 209 -0.87 -12.82 -8.25
C PRO A 209 -0.29 -14.05 -7.55
N GLY A 210 0.06 -13.90 -6.27
CA GLY A 210 0.53 -15.01 -5.43
C GLY A 210 2.01 -15.36 -5.53
N LYS A 211 2.77 -14.75 -6.44
CA LYS A 211 4.17 -15.11 -6.70
C LYS A 211 5.08 -13.88 -6.71
N ALA A 212 6.21 -13.99 -5.99
CA ALA A 212 7.32 -13.06 -6.14
C ALA A 212 8.09 -13.38 -7.43
N ILE A 213 8.22 -12.39 -8.30
CA ILE A 213 8.85 -12.53 -9.61
C ILE A 213 10.23 -11.87 -9.57
N PRO A 214 11.32 -12.61 -9.82
CA PRO A 214 12.65 -12.00 -9.92
C PRO A 214 12.67 -10.90 -10.98
N CYS A 215 13.31 -9.78 -10.66
CA CYS A 215 13.46 -8.68 -11.60
C CYS A 215 14.91 -8.23 -11.75
N GLN A 216 15.17 -7.55 -12.85
CA GLN A 216 16.47 -6.98 -13.17
C GLN A 216 16.38 -5.46 -13.18
N LEU A 217 17.32 -4.81 -12.49
CA LEU A 217 17.45 -3.37 -12.48
C LEU A 217 18.43 -2.93 -13.57
N PHE A 218 17.98 -2.03 -14.43
CA PHE A 218 18.79 -1.40 -15.46
C PHE A 218 18.96 0.07 -15.13
N LYS A 219 20.21 0.54 -15.17
CA LYS A 219 20.56 1.95 -14.98
C LYS A 219 20.55 2.67 -16.32
N LYS A 220 20.02 3.88 -16.33
CA LYS A 220 20.13 4.86 -17.42
C LYS A 220 20.61 6.19 -16.83
N PRO A 221 21.11 7.12 -17.65
CA PRO A 221 21.34 8.48 -17.19
C PRO A 221 20.05 9.03 -16.56
N ASN A 222 20.13 9.46 -15.30
CA ASN A 222 19.04 10.06 -14.52
C ASN A 222 17.76 9.22 -14.34
N SER A 223 17.81 7.90 -14.58
CA SER A 223 16.65 7.03 -14.33
C SER A 223 17.05 5.57 -14.12
N ILE A 224 16.23 4.85 -13.37
CA ILE A 224 16.28 3.38 -13.35
C ILE A 224 15.04 2.79 -13.99
N THR A 225 15.20 1.59 -14.55
CA THR A 225 14.08 0.78 -15.01
C THR A 225 14.16 -0.63 -14.43
N LEU A 226 13.03 -1.20 -14.05
CA LEU A 226 12.93 -2.62 -13.69
C LEU A 226 12.38 -3.42 -14.86
N GLN A 227 12.91 -4.62 -15.06
CA GLN A 227 12.44 -5.57 -16.05
C GLN A 227 12.12 -6.90 -15.40
N TRP A 228 11.00 -7.51 -15.79
CA TRP A 228 10.62 -8.87 -15.39
C TRP A 228 9.77 -9.52 -16.48
N THR A 229 9.54 -10.83 -16.34
CA THR A 229 8.65 -11.58 -17.21
C THR A 229 7.53 -12.18 -16.38
N CYS A 230 6.29 -12.01 -16.81
CA CYS A 230 5.13 -12.63 -16.18
C CYS A 230 4.06 -12.97 -17.21
N ARG A 231 3.08 -13.77 -16.82
CA ARG A 231 1.91 -14.04 -17.66
C ARG A 231 1.11 -12.76 -17.89
N TYR A 232 0.75 -12.52 -19.14
CA TYR A 232 -0.20 -11.49 -19.50
C TYR A 232 -1.60 -12.06 -19.40
N ARG A 233 -2.40 -11.48 -18.50
CA ARG A 233 -3.73 -11.98 -18.16
C ARG A 233 -4.66 -12.24 -19.35
N ASP A 234 -4.65 -11.37 -20.37
CA ASP A 234 -5.66 -11.41 -21.44
C ASP A 234 -5.38 -12.53 -22.45
N THR A 235 -4.11 -12.94 -22.58
CA THR A 235 -3.69 -13.96 -23.56
C THR A 235 -3.05 -15.19 -22.93
N GLY A 236 -2.76 -15.17 -21.63
CA GLY A 236 -1.98 -16.18 -20.91
C GLY A 236 -0.50 -16.24 -21.31
N LYS A 237 -0.07 -15.49 -22.34
CA LYS A 237 1.31 -15.51 -22.85
C LYS A 237 2.26 -14.87 -21.84
N ASN A 238 3.47 -15.43 -21.69
CA ASN A 238 4.53 -14.77 -20.94
C ASN A 238 5.04 -13.56 -21.71
N THR A 239 5.02 -12.39 -21.06
CA THR A 239 5.48 -11.13 -21.67
C THR A 239 6.62 -10.55 -20.84
N THR A 240 7.60 -9.97 -21.53
CA THR A 240 8.67 -9.22 -20.87
C THR A 240 8.24 -7.78 -20.73
N GLN A 241 8.30 -7.26 -19.52
CA GLN A 241 7.89 -5.90 -19.22
C GLN A 241 9.07 -5.10 -18.70
N ARG A 242 9.16 -3.83 -19.07
CA ARG A 242 10.17 -2.91 -18.57
C ARG A 242 9.58 -1.54 -18.32
N TYR A 243 9.75 -1.04 -17.10
CA TYR A 243 9.14 0.21 -16.66
C TYR A 243 10.15 1.14 -16.00
N HIS A 244 10.02 2.45 -16.26
CA HIS A 244 10.52 3.44 -15.33
C HIS A 244 9.62 3.47 -14.11
N LEU A 245 10.18 3.69 -12.92
CA LEU A 245 9.42 3.63 -11.67
C LEU A 245 8.98 5.02 -11.25
N ILE A 246 7.74 5.14 -10.84
CA ILE A 246 7.15 6.33 -10.22
C ILE A 246 6.67 5.87 -8.84
N HIS A 247 7.22 6.46 -7.78
CA HIS A 247 6.82 6.09 -6.42
C HIS A 247 5.36 6.46 -6.19
N GLN A 248 4.54 5.47 -5.79
CA GLN A 248 3.10 5.64 -5.75
C GLN A 248 2.66 6.66 -4.68
N GLU A 249 3.26 6.66 -3.50
CA GLU A 249 2.96 7.66 -2.46
C GLU A 249 3.30 9.07 -2.96
N GLU A 250 4.45 9.26 -3.61
CA GLU A 250 4.83 10.56 -4.16
C GLU A 250 3.87 10.98 -5.28
N TYR A 251 3.51 10.05 -6.16
CA TYR A 251 2.49 10.26 -7.18
C TYR A 251 1.15 10.70 -6.55
N PHE A 252 0.70 9.99 -5.51
CA PHE A 252 -0.56 10.33 -4.84
C PHE A 252 -0.50 11.64 -4.08
N ARG A 253 0.58 11.92 -3.37
CA ARG A 253 0.82 13.20 -2.71
C ARG A 253 0.73 14.33 -3.73
N LEU A 254 1.34 14.16 -4.91
CA LEU A 254 1.33 15.17 -5.97
C LEU A 254 -0.03 15.36 -6.64
N ILE A 255 -0.87 14.33 -6.78
CA ILE A 255 -2.20 14.47 -7.40
C ILE A 255 -3.33 14.78 -6.40
N LEU A 256 -3.20 14.35 -5.14
CA LEU A 256 -4.20 14.52 -4.08
C LEU A 256 -3.98 15.76 -3.21
N ALA A 257 -2.77 16.36 -3.23
CA ALA A 257 -2.55 17.62 -2.53
C ALA A 257 -3.59 18.66 -2.95
N ARG A 258 -4.38 19.18 -2.01
CA ARG A 258 -5.18 20.38 -2.29
C ARG A 258 -4.19 21.52 -2.50
N ARG A 259 -4.36 22.35 -3.53
CA ARG A 259 -3.57 23.60 -3.62
C ARG A 259 -3.76 24.34 -2.28
N PRO A 260 -2.71 24.92 -1.66
CA PRO A 260 -2.95 25.96 -0.68
C PRO A 260 -3.87 27.00 -1.33
N LYS A 261 -4.87 27.49 -0.58
CA LYS A 261 -5.70 28.61 -1.05
C LYS A 261 -4.75 29.71 -1.53
N PRO A 262 -4.99 30.32 -2.70
CA PRO A 262 -4.25 31.53 -3.04
C PRO A 262 -4.38 32.51 -1.86
N PRO A 263 -3.30 33.25 -1.52
CA PRO A 263 -3.40 34.27 -0.49
C PRO A 263 -4.57 35.17 -0.86
N VAL A 264 -5.48 35.37 0.10
CA VAL A 264 -6.52 36.39 -0.03
C VAL A 264 -5.75 37.70 -0.08
N GLU A 265 -5.79 38.38 -1.23
CA GLU A 265 -5.29 39.75 -1.34
C GLU A 265 -6.01 40.57 -0.26
N GLN A 266 -5.23 41.12 0.68
CA GLN A 266 -5.71 42.03 1.72
C GLN A 266 -5.85 43.44 1.15
#